data_AF-A0A964H9T5-F1
#
_entry.id   AF-A0A964H9T5-F1
#
_cell.length_a   1.000
_cell.length_b   1.000
_cell.length_c   1.000
_cell.angle_alpha   90.00
_cell.angle_beta   90.00
_cell.angle_gamma   90.00
#
_symmetry.space_group_name_H-M   'P 1'
#
loop_
_entity.id
_entity.type
_entity.pdbx_description
1 polymer ?
#
loop_
_entity_poly.entity_id
_entity_poly.type
_entity_poly.pdbx_seq_one_letter_code
_entity_poly.pdbx_strand_id
1 'polypeptide(L)'
;VRLDWTLGRAEGLSWGTEQWGWSLSQRADWNSGWSLETAVTQRFHAGAGWSGPYRSLRWDLRIEKRFDRIRDAVDFGIARGRVYEDNNGNGRPDPGEPGIAGVAVLLDGVRQAVTGDDGTYHVGGIAPGRHMLALDRRMLSAVLDPADREGRRFTSAGIWGPRIDFPVTPLNKVFGIVFADSNRNGVQDPGEPGLPGAYVLMGEQRTFTSSDEDGWFRFYNVRPGRYRVFMDPRFLPDTLEVSGAASHQVEVEDMIKVPLQYFGIAKRVRPVRRVVFPPSQSAATPAVTPRPAAPSRPPARPQARPTPAEIKRLRDLGIKQYSAGEYQQALRTWQQLLRIDPGNAEAKRNLARTRQKLDAISKTRR
;
A
#
# COMPACT_ATOMS: atom_id res chain seq x y z
N VAL A 1 -9.03 -33.40 45.46
CA VAL A 1 -10.28 -32.71 45.81
C VAL A 1 -10.90 -33.48 46.96
N ARG A 2 -11.11 -32.85 48.12
CA ARG A 2 -11.84 -33.45 49.24
C ARG A 2 -13.16 -32.69 49.34
N LEU A 3 -14.27 -33.42 49.34
CA LEU A 3 -15.60 -32.87 49.54
C LEU A 3 -16.07 -33.42 50.89
N ASP A 4 -16.18 -32.55 51.88
CA ASP A 4 -16.66 -32.90 53.21
C ASP A 4 -18.04 -32.25 53.42
N TRP A 5 -18.98 -32.99 53.99
CA TRP A 5 -20.34 -32.53 54.32
C TRP A 5 -20.62 -32.79 55.80
N THR A 6 -21.16 -31.80 56.50
CA THR A 6 -21.55 -31.91 57.92
C THR A 6 -22.91 -31.25 58.16
N LEU A 7 -23.73 -31.89 59.01
CA LEU A 7 -25.04 -31.40 59.44
C LEU A 7 -24.89 -30.69 60.80
N GLY A 8 -25.31 -29.44 60.93
CA GLY A 8 -25.23 -28.70 62.19
C GLY A 8 -26.13 -27.45 62.22
N ARG A 9 -26.48 -26.97 63.43
CA ARG A 9 -27.35 -25.80 63.65
C ARG A 9 -26.55 -24.50 63.68
N ALA A 10 -26.83 -23.59 62.75
CA ALA A 10 -26.51 -22.16 62.81
C ALA A 10 -27.34 -21.39 61.76
N GLU A 11 -27.77 -20.16 62.08
CA GLU A 11 -28.57 -19.30 61.20
C GLU A 11 -27.70 -18.30 60.42
N GLY A 12 -27.93 -18.18 59.10
CA GLY A 12 -27.31 -17.15 58.27
C GLY A 12 -26.78 -17.64 56.91
N LEU A 13 -26.64 -16.69 55.98
CA LEU A 13 -26.00 -16.86 54.67
C LEU A 13 -24.56 -16.36 54.80
N SER A 14 -23.59 -17.26 54.60
CA SER A 14 -22.17 -16.94 54.77
C SER A 14 -21.41 -17.18 53.48
N TRP A 15 -20.63 -16.19 53.05
CA TRP A 15 -19.72 -16.24 51.91
C TRP A 15 -18.29 -16.11 52.43
N GLY A 16 -17.39 -16.99 51.99
CA GLY A 16 -15.98 -16.98 52.37
C GLY A 16 -15.09 -16.79 51.14
N THR A 17 -14.07 -15.95 51.28
CA THR A 17 -13.29 -15.30 50.20
C THR A 17 -12.72 -16.22 49.11
N GLU A 18 -12.91 -15.78 47.86
CA GLU A 18 -12.33 -16.28 46.60
C GLU A 18 -10.87 -15.82 46.41
N GLN A 19 -9.95 -16.23 47.29
CA GLN A 19 -8.55 -15.80 47.17
C GLN A 19 -7.58 -16.97 47.12
N TRP A 20 -6.68 -16.91 46.14
CA TRP A 20 -5.54 -17.80 46.03
C TRP A 20 -4.47 -17.40 47.05
N GLY A 21 -4.18 -18.29 47.98
CA GLY A 21 -3.13 -18.12 48.99
C GLY A 21 -1.88 -18.91 48.64
N TRP A 22 -0.72 -18.28 48.80
CA TRP A 22 0.59 -18.93 48.68
C TRP A 22 1.24 -19.08 50.05
N SER A 23 1.82 -20.25 50.31
CA SER A 23 2.65 -20.47 51.49
C SER A 23 3.95 -21.18 51.13
N LEU A 24 5.07 -20.66 51.66
CA LEU A 24 6.39 -21.29 51.60
C LEU A 24 6.68 -21.89 52.98
N SER A 25 7.03 -23.18 53.02
CA SER A 25 7.52 -23.83 54.23
C SER A 25 8.88 -24.47 53.99
N GLN A 26 9.83 -24.21 54.89
CA GLN A 26 11.15 -24.83 54.91
C GLN A 26 11.27 -25.67 56.19
N ARG A 27 11.72 -26.91 56.05
CA ARG A 27 12.00 -27.80 57.18
C ARG A 27 13.41 -28.34 57.02
N ALA A 28 14.23 -28.17 58.05
CA ALA A 28 15.57 -28.74 58.12
C ALA A 28 15.56 -29.90 59.12
N ASP A 29 15.94 -31.10 58.68
CA ASP A 29 16.16 -32.23 59.57
C ASP A 29 17.66 -32.43 59.80
N TRP A 30 18.05 -32.42 61.08
CA TRP A 30 19.43 -32.48 61.53
C TRP A 30 19.88 -33.91 61.85
N ASN A 31 18.95 -34.85 62.02
CA ASN A 31 19.27 -36.18 62.54
C ASN A 31 19.62 -37.22 61.46
N SER A 32 19.52 -36.88 60.17
CA SER A 32 19.72 -37.84 59.07
C SER A 32 20.62 -37.34 57.93
N GLY A 33 21.56 -36.43 58.24
CA GLY A 33 22.37 -35.74 57.24
C GLY A 33 21.57 -34.59 56.63
N TRP A 34 22.09 -33.37 56.77
CA TRP A 34 21.47 -32.10 56.35
C TRP A 34 20.56 -32.24 55.14
N SER A 35 19.26 -32.37 55.39
CA SER A 35 18.24 -32.35 54.35
C SER A 35 17.34 -31.13 54.57
N LEU A 36 17.33 -30.25 53.58
CA LEU A 36 16.46 -29.10 53.53
C LEU A 36 15.29 -29.43 52.62
N GLU A 37 14.15 -29.77 53.19
CA GLU A 37 12.92 -29.93 52.44
C GLU A 37 12.22 -28.59 52.33
N THR A 38 12.05 -28.12 51.09
CA THR A 38 11.30 -26.89 50.80
C THR A 38 10.06 -27.24 50.00
N ALA A 39 8.89 -26.95 50.56
CA ALA A 39 7.62 -27.17 49.90
C ALA A 39 6.93 -25.82 49.65
N VAL A 40 6.50 -25.61 48.41
CA VAL A 40 5.59 -24.53 48.04
C VAL A 40 4.20 -25.14 47.92
N THR A 41 3.21 -24.45 48.49
CA THR A 41 1.82 -24.91 48.42
C THR A 41 0.94 -23.76 47.97
N GLN A 42 0.16 -24.01 46.92
CA GLN A 42 -0.89 -23.11 46.47
C GLN A 42 -2.23 -23.64 46.96
N ARG A 43 -2.99 -22.80 47.67
CA ARG A 43 -4.30 -23.16 48.22
C ARG A 43 -5.38 -22.24 47.70
N PHE A 44 -6.44 -22.85 47.19
CA PHE A 44 -7.70 -22.17 46.90
C PHE A 44 -8.78 -22.74 47.82
N HIS A 45 -9.53 -21.83 48.42
CA HIS A 45 -10.69 -22.15 49.21
C HIS A 45 -11.85 -21.32 48.68
N ALA A 46 -12.94 -21.98 48.28
CA ALA A 46 -14.19 -21.31 48.00
C ALA A 46 -15.31 -22.10 48.64
N GLY A 47 -16.24 -21.39 49.25
CA GLY A 47 -17.38 -22.01 49.89
C GLY A 47 -18.54 -21.05 49.96
N ALA A 48 -19.73 -21.61 49.93
CA ALA A 48 -20.96 -20.86 50.09
C ALA A 48 -21.98 -21.71 50.84
N GLY A 49 -22.81 -21.04 51.63
CA GLY A 49 -23.81 -21.68 52.46
C GLY A 49 -25.13 -20.95 52.36
N TRP A 50 -26.19 -21.70 52.07
CA TRP A 50 -27.56 -21.26 52.24
C TRP A 50 -28.21 -22.05 53.38
N SER A 51 -28.84 -21.36 54.33
CA SER A 51 -29.62 -21.97 55.39
C SER A 51 -31.04 -21.41 55.41
N GLY A 52 -32.04 -22.29 55.43
CA GLY A 52 -33.45 -21.97 55.59
C GLY A 52 -34.12 -22.92 56.58
N PRO A 53 -35.36 -22.62 57.04
CA PRO A 53 -36.00 -23.28 58.18
C PRO A 53 -36.24 -24.80 58.02
N TYR A 54 -36.17 -25.32 56.80
CA TYR A 54 -36.42 -26.74 56.51
C TYR A 54 -35.24 -27.45 55.82
N ARG A 55 -34.30 -26.71 55.21
CA ARG A 55 -33.12 -27.26 54.52
C ARG A 55 -31.97 -26.26 54.54
N SER A 56 -30.75 -26.76 54.67
CA SER A 56 -29.53 -25.98 54.49
C SER A 56 -28.59 -26.71 53.55
N LEU A 57 -27.91 -25.96 52.67
CA LEU A 57 -26.88 -26.45 51.77
C LEU A 57 -25.60 -25.66 52.01
N ARG A 58 -24.52 -26.36 52.34
CA ARG A 58 -23.17 -25.79 52.36
C ARG A 58 -22.28 -26.63 51.46
N TRP A 59 -21.49 -25.94 50.65
CA TRP A 59 -20.45 -26.54 49.83
C TRP A 59 -19.12 -25.85 50.11
N ASP A 60 -18.06 -26.64 50.18
CA ASP A 60 -16.70 -26.19 50.40
C ASP A 60 -15.80 -26.87 49.36
N LEU A 61 -15.12 -26.07 48.55
CA LEU A 61 -14.13 -26.50 47.57
C LEU A 61 -12.74 -26.12 48.07
N ARG A 62 -11.95 -27.14 48.40
CA ARG A 62 -10.54 -26.99 48.71
C ARG A 62 -9.68 -27.62 47.62
N ILE A 63 -8.88 -26.79 46.96
CA ILE A 63 -7.86 -27.22 46.01
C ILE A 63 -6.50 -26.92 46.64
N GLU A 64 -5.69 -27.96 46.81
CA GLU A 64 -4.34 -27.86 47.36
C GLU A 64 -3.38 -28.52 46.37
N LYS A 65 -2.43 -27.74 45.87
CA LYS A 65 -1.36 -28.24 44.99
C LYS A 65 -0.05 -28.08 45.72
N ARG A 66 0.62 -29.20 45.98
CA ARG A 66 1.95 -29.26 46.59
C ARG A 66 2.98 -29.41 45.48
N PHE A 67 4.07 -28.67 45.60
CA PHE A 67 5.19 -28.72 44.68
C PHE A 67 6.41 -29.25 45.41
N ASP A 68 7.07 -30.27 44.84
CA ASP A 68 8.22 -30.95 45.45
C ASP A 68 9.50 -30.11 45.39
N ARG A 69 9.55 -29.09 44.52
CA ARG A 69 10.63 -28.10 44.45
C ARG A 69 10.06 -26.71 44.20
N ILE A 70 10.69 -25.66 44.74
CA ILE A 70 10.27 -24.26 44.50
C ILE A 70 10.19 -23.96 43.00
N ARG A 71 11.16 -24.44 42.20
CA ARG A 71 11.18 -24.23 40.75
C ARG A 71 9.92 -24.77 40.04
N ASP A 72 9.33 -25.86 40.52
CA ASP A 72 8.13 -26.46 39.92
C ASP A 72 6.84 -25.67 40.28
N ALA A 73 6.92 -24.80 41.30
CA ALA A 73 5.84 -23.89 41.72
C ALA A 73 5.91 -22.51 41.06
N VAL A 74 7.07 -22.14 40.49
CA VAL A 74 7.37 -20.80 39.95
C VAL A 74 7.87 -20.87 38.50
N ASP A 75 7.56 -21.94 37.76
CA ASP A 75 8.04 -22.12 36.38
C ASP A 75 7.23 -21.34 35.34
N PHE A 76 6.59 -20.25 35.77
CA PHE A 76 5.98 -19.30 34.86
C PHE A 76 7.06 -18.36 34.31
N GLY A 77 7.34 -18.50 33.02
CA GLY A 77 8.26 -17.64 32.31
C GLY A 77 7.67 -16.25 32.05
N ILE A 78 8.57 -15.36 31.65
CA ILE A 78 8.25 -14.03 31.17
C ILE A 78 8.68 -13.89 29.72
N ALA A 79 7.93 -13.15 28.92
CA ALA A 79 8.39 -12.65 27.64
C ALA A 79 8.32 -11.13 27.64
N ARG A 80 9.30 -10.49 27.04
CA ARG A 80 9.37 -9.03 26.96
C ARG A 80 9.84 -8.61 25.59
N GLY A 81 9.59 -7.38 25.22
CA GLY A 81 10.12 -6.84 23.97
C GLY A 81 9.56 -5.47 23.67
N ARG A 82 9.80 -5.04 22.44
CA ARG A 82 9.35 -3.76 21.92
C ARG A 82 8.66 -3.96 20.57
N VAL A 83 7.56 -3.23 20.38
CA VAL A 83 6.93 -3.01 19.08
C VAL A 83 7.37 -1.64 18.61
N TYR A 84 7.99 -1.56 17.43
CA TYR A 84 8.59 -0.33 16.93
C TYR A 84 8.39 -0.19 15.42
N GLU A 85 8.44 1.05 14.93
CA GLU A 85 8.40 1.34 13.52
C GLU A 85 9.75 1.01 12.88
N ASP A 86 9.78 -0.03 12.05
CA ASP A 86 10.97 -0.50 11.33
C ASP A 86 11.06 0.23 9.98
N ASN A 87 11.61 1.44 10.03
CA ASN A 87 11.53 2.43 8.95
C ASN A 87 12.45 2.07 7.77
N ASN A 88 13.53 1.37 8.05
CA ASN A 88 14.48 0.90 7.05
C ASN A 88 14.28 -0.57 6.66
N GLY A 89 13.38 -1.29 7.34
CA GLY A 89 13.03 -2.67 7.02
C GLY A 89 14.11 -3.68 7.39
N ASN A 90 15.04 -3.35 8.29
CA ASN A 90 16.15 -4.22 8.67
C ASN A 90 15.79 -5.20 9.81
N GLY A 91 14.62 -5.03 10.43
CA GLY A 91 14.11 -5.87 11.51
C GLY A 91 14.85 -5.74 12.84
N ARG A 92 15.62 -4.67 13.04
CA ARG A 92 16.34 -4.33 14.28
C ARG A 92 15.92 -2.94 14.75
N PRO A 93 15.73 -2.74 16.06
CA PRO A 93 15.41 -1.41 16.58
C PRO A 93 16.61 -0.48 16.45
N ASP A 94 16.48 0.56 15.62
CA ASP A 94 17.50 1.57 15.38
C ASP A 94 17.21 2.91 16.07
N PRO A 95 18.24 3.77 16.29
CA PRO A 95 18.02 5.14 16.73
C PRO A 95 17.11 5.91 15.76
N GLY A 96 16.05 6.52 16.28
CA GLY A 96 15.06 7.24 15.47
C GLY A 96 13.80 6.43 15.16
N GLU A 97 13.78 5.12 15.47
CA GLU A 97 12.60 4.27 15.31
C GLU A 97 11.70 4.32 16.56
N PRO A 98 10.55 5.02 16.48
CA PRO A 98 9.65 5.18 17.62
C PRO A 98 8.99 3.85 17.99
N GLY A 99 8.60 3.75 19.26
CA GLY A 99 7.79 2.64 19.74
C GLY A 99 6.33 2.84 19.37
N ILE A 100 5.61 1.74 19.15
CA ILE A 100 4.19 1.77 18.83
C ILE A 100 3.39 1.42 20.07
N ALA A 101 2.71 2.41 20.64
CA ALA A 101 1.91 2.29 21.85
C ALA A 101 0.50 1.75 21.60
N GLY A 102 -0.13 1.19 22.64
CA GLY A 102 -1.55 0.80 22.61
C GLY A 102 -1.87 -0.48 21.84
N VAL A 103 -0.88 -1.23 21.39
CA VAL A 103 -1.05 -2.47 20.62
C VAL A 103 -1.14 -3.66 21.56
N ALA A 104 -2.21 -4.47 21.44
CA ALA A 104 -2.32 -5.68 22.24
C ALA A 104 -1.32 -6.75 21.78
N VAL A 105 -0.65 -7.37 22.76
CA VAL A 105 0.20 -8.55 22.56
C VAL A 105 -0.58 -9.79 23.02
N LEU A 106 -0.70 -10.74 22.10
CA LEU A 106 -1.43 -11.99 22.25
C LEU A 106 -0.46 -13.13 22.56
N LEU A 107 -0.71 -13.88 23.63
CA LEU A 107 -0.06 -15.17 23.91
C LEU A 107 -1.05 -16.27 23.54
N ASP A 108 -0.68 -17.12 22.58
CA ASP A 108 -1.51 -18.22 22.07
C ASP A 108 -2.93 -17.77 21.67
N GLY A 109 -3.03 -16.56 21.10
CA GLY A 109 -4.29 -15.95 20.66
C GLY A 109 -5.07 -15.20 21.75
N VAL A 110 -4.63 -15.26 23.01
CA VAL A 110 -5.26 -14.55 24.13
C VAL A 110 -4.48 -13.28 24.44
N ARG A 111 -5.17 -12.14 24.54
CA ARG A 111 -4.55 -10.87 24.93
C ARG A 111 -3.98 -10.96 26.35
N GLN A 112 -2.69 -10.70 26.48
CA GLN A 112 -1.97 -10.73 27.77
C GLN A 112 -1.37 -9.37 28.15
N ALA A 113 -1.01 -8.55 27.16
CA ALA A 113 -0.39 -7.24 27.41
C ALA A 113 -0.84 -6.20 26.38
N VAL A 114 -0.52 -4.94 26.66
CA VAL A 114 -0.64 -3.81 25.75
C VAL A 114 0.70 -3.08 25.76
N THR A 115 1.16 -2.62 24.61
CA THR A 115 2.40 -1.85 24.53
C THR A 115 2.27 -0.49 25.20
N GLY A 116 3.29 -0.10 25.96
CA GLY A 116 3.41 1.23 26.55
C GLY A 116 3.78 2.31 25.53
N ASP A 117 3.92 3.55 25.98
CA ASP A 117 4.20 4.72 25.13
C ASP A 117 5.49 4.60 24.30
N ASP A 118 6.47 3.85 24.80
CA ASP A 118 7.75 3.56 24.14
C ASP A 118 7.73 2.27 23.31
N GLY A 119 6.54 1.66 23.16
CA GLY A 119 6.31 0.41 22.45
C GLY A 119 6.70 -0.84 23.24
N THR A 120 7.16 -0.72 24.48
CA THR A 120 7.58 -1.89 25.27
C THR A 120 6.40 -2.68 25.81
N TYR A 121 6.59 -3.99 26.00
CA TYR A 121 5.59 -4.86 26.60
C TYR A 121 6.24 -5.95 27.47
N HIS A 122 5.44 -6.46 28.40
CA HIS A 122 5.80 -7.57 29.28
C HIS A 122 4.62 -8.54 29.41
N VAL A 123 4.87 -9.82 29.20
CA VAL A 123 3.92 -10.93 29.41
C VAL A 123 4.52 -11.84 30.47
N GLY A 124 3.86 -11.99 31.61
CA GLY A 124 4.23 -12.94 32.66
C GLY A 124 3.28 -14.13 32.70
N GLY A 125 3.53 -15.09 33.60
CA GLY A 125 2.60 -16.21 33.77
C GLY A 125 2.66 -17.25 32.66
N ILE A 126 3.75 -17.31 31.88
CA ILE A 126 3.85 -18.19 30.71
C ILE A 126 4.24 -19.59 31.16
N ALA A 127 3.35 -20.57 31.02
CA ALA A 127 3.66 -21.95 31.38
C ALA A 127 4.93 -22.46 30.65
N PRO A 128 5.63 -23.47 31.19
CA PRO A 128 6.70 -24.12 30.45
C PRO A 128 6.15 -24.80 29.20
N GLY A 129 6.86 -24.67 28.08
CA GLY A 129 6.44 -25.27 26.81
C GLY A 129 6.54 -24.33 25.62
N ARG A 130 5.97 -24.77 24.50
CA ARG A 130 5.99 -24.01 23.24
C ARG A 130 4.80 -23.06 23.19
N HIS A 131 5.09 -21.79 22.96
CA HIS A 131 4.11 -20.71 22.92
C HIS A 131 4.31 -19.85 21.68
N MET A 132 3.29 -19.06 21.35
CA MET A 132 3.30 -18.10 20.26
C MET A 132 2.92 -16.71 20.77
N LEU A 133 3.77 -15.71 20.51
CA LEU A 133 3.41 -14.31 20.69
C LEU A 133 3.04 -13.68 19.36
N ALA A 134 1.95 -12.93 19.33
CA ALA A 134 1.53 -12.18 18.15
C ALA A 134 1.03 -10.79 18.54
N LEU A 135 1.03 -9.87 17.58
CA LEU A 135 0.35 -8.58 17.73
C LEU A 135 -1.12 -8.71 17.31
N ASP A 136 -2.02 -8.05 18.04
CA ASP A 136 -3.37 -7.84 17.52
C ASP A 136 -3.35 -6.78 16.43
N ARG A 137 -3.31 -7.24 15.18
CA ARG A 137 -3.25 -6.40 13.98
C ARG A 137 -4.43 -5.44 13.84
N ARG A 138 -5.55 -5.71 14.49
CA ARG A 138 -6.72 -4.81 14.48
C ARG A 138 -6.48 -3.52 15.27
N MET A 139 -5.47 -3.53 16.14
CA MET A 139 -5.04 -2.36 16.92
C MET A 139 -3.85 -1.63 16.28
N LEU A 140 -3.34 -2.10 15.14
CA LEU A 140 -2.33 -1.40 14.35
C LEU A 140 -2.99 -0.44 13.36
N SER A 141 -2.32 0.69 13.10
CA SER A 141 -2.72 1.61 12.03
C SER A 141 -2.64 0.91 10.66
N ALA A 142 -3.56 1.24 9.74
CA ALA A 142 -3.60 0.63 8.41
C ALA A 142 -2.38 0.96 7.53
N VAL A 143 -1.62 2.01 7.90
CA VAL A 143 -0.36 2.38 7.22
C VAL A 143 0.85 1.61 7.75
N LEU A 144 0.65 0.71 8.70
CA LEU A 144 1.70 -0.08 9.33
C LEU A 144 1.49 -1.56 9.00
N ASP A 145 2.57 -2.25 8.62
CA ASP A 145 2.55 -3.67 8.25
C ASP A 145 3.58 -4.44 9.08
N PRO A 146 3.14 -5.29 10.03
CA PRO A 146 4.07 -6.09 10.83
C PRO A 146 4.82 -7.07 9.93
N ALA A 147 6.12 -7.26 10.19
CA ALA A 147 6.90 -8.28 9.48
C ALA A 147 6.34 -9.69 9.76
N ASP A 148 5.97 -9.97 11.02
CA ASP A 148 5.48 -11.27 11.47
C ASP A 148 3.96 -11.29 11.65
N ARG A 149 3.23 -11.48 10.55
CA ARG A 149 1.76 -11.53 10.58
C ARG A 149 1.17 -12.73 11.33
N GLU A 150 1.92 -13.82 11.44
CA GLU A 150 1.52 -15.05 12.13
C GLU A 150 1.99 -15.10 13.59
N GLY A 151 2.82 -14.15 14.01
CA GLY A 151 3.46 -14.17 15.31
C GLY A 151 4.77 -14.97 15.35
N ARG A 152 5.41 -14.95 16.52
CA ARG A 152 6.73 -15.52 16.79
C ARG A 152 6.60 -16.65 17.80
N ARG A 153 7.11 -17.83 17.43
CA ARG A 153 7.15 -19.01 18.30
C ARG A 153 8.37 -18.97 19.21
N PHE A 154 8.19 -19.38 20.46
CA PHE A 154 9.26 -19.53 21.42
C PHE A 154 8.98 -20.67 22.39
N THR A 155 10.00 -21.10 23.14
CA THR A 155 9.86 -22.09 24.21
C THR A 155 10.13 -21.41 25.55
N SER A 156 9.18 -21.47 26.46
CA SER A 156 9.33 -21.04 27.86
C SER A 156 9.92 -22.20 28.66
N ALA A 157 10.99 -21.94 29.42
CA ALA A 157 11.72 -22.94 30.21
C ALA A 157 12.05 -22.43 31.63
N GLY A 158 11.24 -21.50 32.15
CA GLY A 158 11.37 -20.92 33.49
C GLY A 158 11.39 -19.39 33.51
N ILE A 159 11.72 -18.82 34.67
CA ILE A 159 11.54 -17.39 35.00
C ILE A 159 12.22 -16.44 34.00
N TRP A 160 13.35 -16.84 33.42
CA TRP A 160 13.99 -16.09 32.35
C TRP A 160 13.40 -16.52 31.01
N GLY A 161 12.67 -15.63 30.35
CA GLY A 161 12.24 -15.88 28.98
C GLY A 161 12.72 -14.80 28.00
N PRO A 162 12.43 -15.03 26.70
CA PRO A 162 13.12 -14.36 25.62
C PRO A 162 12.74 -12.87 25.51
N ARG A 163 13.66 -12.11 24.91
CA ARG A 163 13.32 -10.83 24.31
C ARG A 163 12.79 -11.09 22.90
N ILE A 164 11.55 -10.69 22.63
CA ILE A 164 10.88 -10.86 21.35
C ILE A 164 10.43 -9.48 20.89
N ASP A 165 11.18 -8.89 19.97
CA ASP A 165 10.79 -7.60 19.40
C ASP A 165 9.94 -7.82 18.13
N PHE A 166 9.00 -6.90 17.89
CA PHE A 166 8.14 -6.90 16.70
C PHE A 166 8.43 -5.65 15.84
N PRO A 167 9.18 -5.79 14.75
CA PRO A 167 9.32 -4.74 13.76
C PRO A 167 8.00 -4.57 12.99
N VAL A 168 7.55 -3.33 12.88
CA VAL A 168 6.35 -2.96 12.13
C VAL A 168 6.73 -1.93 11.09
N THR A 169 6.64 -2.31 9.83
CA THR A 169 7.13 -1.50 8.72
C THR A 169 6.09 -0.47 8.28
N PRO A 170 6.44 0.82 8.14
CA PRO A 170 5.53 1.79 7.54
C PRO A 170 5.37 1.53 6.04
N LEU A 171 4.14 1.69 5.57
CA LEU A 171 3.75 1.49 4.18
C LEU A 171 3.84 2.80 3.39
N ASN A 172 4.61 2.77 2.32
CA ASN A 172 4.89 3.91 1.46
C ASN A 172 4.06 3.90 0.18
N LYS A 173 4.18 5.01 -0.56
CA LYS A 173 3.57 5.21 -1.87
C LYS A 173 4.66 5.59 -2.87
N VAL A 174 4.70 4.90 -4.01
CA VAL A 174 5.53 5.26 -5.15
C VAL A 174 4.61 5.80 -6.23
N PHE A 175 4.90 6.99 -6.76
CA PHE A 175 4.02 7.62 -7.74
C PHE A 175 4.80 8.38 -8.79
N GLY A 176 4.14 8.64 -9.92
CA GLY A 176 4.78 9.25 -11.07
C GLY A 176 3.78 9.68 -12.13
N ILE A 177 4.31 10.17 -13.24
CA ILE A 177 3.53 10.66 -14.38
C ILE A 177 4.06 10.00 -15.66
N VAL A 178 3.13 9.53 -16.48
CA VAL A 178 3.36 9.14 -17.87
C VAL A 178 2.79 10.25 -18.76
N PHE A 179 3.57 10.76 -19.72
CA PHE A 179 3.16 11.90 -20.55
C PHE A 179 3.63 11.78 -22.00
N ALA A 180 3.00 12.56 -22.87
CA ALA A 180 3.26 12.57 -24.30
C ALA A 180 4.49 13.43 -24.63
N ASP A 181 5.67 12.82 -24.52
CA ASP A 181 6.98 13.44 -24.78
C ASP A 181 7.22 13.56 -26.29
N SER A 182 6.70 14.64 -26.86
CA SER A 182 6.70 14.88 -28.30
C SER A 182 8.07 15.35 -28.77
N ASN A 183 8.83 16.02 -27.91
CA ASN A 183 10.17 16.53 -28.21
C ASN A 183 11.30 15.57 -27.77
N ARG A 184 10.96 14.49 -27.06
CA ARG A 184 11.85 13.41 -26.60
C ARG A 184 12.89 13.87 -25.57
N ASN A 185 12.59 14.87 -24.76
CA ASN A 185 13.53 15.41 -23.77
C ASN A 185 13.42 14.75 -22.38
N GLY A 186 12.43 13.88 -22.16
CA GLY A 186 12.20 13.19 -20.89
C GLY A 186 11.66 14.07 -19.76
N VAL A 187 11.23 15.30 -20.05
CA VAL A 187 10.65 16.25 -19.10
C VAL A 187 9.25 16.62 -19.59
N GLN A 188 8.27 16.65 -18.68
CA GLN A 188 6.92 17.04 -19.08
C GLN A 188 6.83 18.56 -19.33
N ASP A 189 6.84 18.95 -20.61
CA ASP A 189 6.76 20.34 -21.02
C ASP A 189 5.32 20.87 -21.15
N PRO A 190 5.11 22.20 -21.13
CA PRO A 190 3.82 22.80 -21.47
C PRO A 190 3.35 22.38 -22.87
N GLY A 191 2.21 21.68 -22.92
CA GLY A 191 1.66 21.14 -24.17
C GLY A 191 1.86 19.63 -24.34
N GLU A 192 2.55 18.97 -23.40
CA GLU A 192 2.71 17.53 -23.32
C GLU A 192 1.75 16.93 -22.28
N PRO A 193 0.53 16.53 -22.69
CA PRO A 193 -0.46 16.04 -21.75
C PRO A 193 -0.03 14.71 -21.12
N GLY A 194 -0.56 14.43 -19.95
CA GLY A 194 -0.51 13.10 -19.36
C GLY A 194 -1.13 12.06 -20.29
N LEU A 195 -0.61 10.83 -20.23
CA LEU A 195 -1.07 9.72 -21.05
C LEU A 195 -1.83 8.72 -20.18
N PRO A 196 -3.15 8.57 -20.38
CA PRO A 196 -3.95 7.60 -19.65
C PRO A 196 -3.74 6.16 -20.12
N GLY A 197 -3.98 5.22 -19.21
CA GLY A 197 -4.01 3.79 -19.51
C GLY A 197 -2.65 3.15 -19.76
N ALA A 198 -1.56 3.86 -19.49
CA ALA A 198 -0.21 3.35 -19.69
C ALA A 198 0.19 2.44 -18.53
N TYR A 199 0.67 1.24 -18.85
CA TYR A 199 1.06 0.25 -17.85
C TYR A 199 2.46 0.52 -17.30
N VAL A 200 2.55 0.64 -15.97
CA VAL A 200 3.80 0.79 -15.23
C VAL A 200 3.95 -0.39 -14.29
N LEU A 201 5.15 -0.97 -14.24
CA LEU A 201 5.50 -2.13 -13.44
C LEU A 201 6.51 -1.74 -12.35
N MET A 202 6.46 -2.44 -11.22
CA MET A 202 7.39 -2.25 -10.11
C MET A 202 7.88 -3.60 -9.55
N GLY A 203 9.19 -3.71 -9.37
CA GLY A 203 9.86 -4.85 -8.76
C GLY A 203 9.81 -6.14 -9.59
N GLU A 204 10.39 -7.20 -9.05
CA GLU A 204 10.46 -8.52 -9.71
C GLU A 204 9.11 -9.28 -9.67
N GLN A 205 8.29 -9.00 -8.64
CA GLN A 205 6.95 -9.58 -8.48
C GLN A 205 5.89 -9.00 -9.45
N ARG A 206 6.31 -8.12 -10.38
CA ARG A 206 5.48 -7.53 -11.43
C ARG A 206 4.18 -6.90 -10.93
N THR A 207 4.22 -6.25 -9.77
CA THR A 207 3.14 -5.35 -9.36
C THR A 207 2.96 -4.31 -10.46
N PHE A 208 1.74 -4.10 -10.92
CA PHE A 208 1.45 -3.16 -12.01
C PHE A 208 0.34 -2.19 -11.63
N THR A 209 0.36 -1.03 -12.27
CA THR A 209 -0.72 -0.04 -12.25
C THR A 209 -0.85 0.56 -13.65
N SER A 210 -1.99 1.17 -13.94
CA SER A 210 -2.17 2.03 -15.10
C SER A 210 -2.14 3.51 -14.68
N SER A 211 -1.78 4.39 -15.60
CA SER A 211 -1.94 5.84 -15.43
C SER A 211 -3.40 6.28 -15.58
N ASP A 212 -3.79 7.33 -14.85
CA ASP A 212 -5.11 7.98 -14.92
C ASP A 212 -5.22 9.01 -16.06
N GLU A 213 -6.36 9.71 -16.15
CA GLU A 213 -6.65 10.71 -17.21
C GLU A 213 -5.59 11.81 -17.35
N ASP A 214 -4.94 12.17 -16.24
CA ASP A 214 -3.89 13.17 -16.18
C ASP A 214 -2.48 12.55 -16.27
N GLY A 215 -2.40 11.25 -16.55
CA GLY A 215 -1.14 10.50 -16.69
C GLY A 215 -0.53 10.01 -15.38
N TRP A 216 -1.18 10.20 -14.24
CA TRP A 216 -0.60 9.81 -12.95
C TRP A 216 -0.75 8.32 -12.67
N PHE A 217 0.29 7.71 -12.13
CA PHE A 217 0.26 6.34 -11.64
C PHE A 217 0.76 6.26 -10.20
N ARG A 218 0.28 5.25 -9.44
CA ARG A 218 0.57 5.11 -8.01
C ARG A 218 0.62 3.63 -7.61
N PHE A 219 1.65 3.26 -6.86
CA PHE A 219 1.74 2.01 -6.10
C PHE A 219 1.52 2.31 -4.63
N TYR A 220 0.61 1.57 -4.00
CA TYR A 220 0.29 1.67 -2.58
C TYR A 220 0.90 0.49 -1.83
N ASN A 221 0.99 0.63 -0.49
CA ASN A 221 1.44 -0.43 0.40
C ASN A 221 2.85 -0.92 0.07
N VAL A 222 3.74 0.01 -0.30
CA VAL A 222 5.12 -0.30 -0.67
C VAL A 222 5.99 -0.32 0.57
N ARG A 223 6.62 -1.45 0.88
CA ARG A 223 7.58 -1.54 1.98
C ARG A 223 8.87 -0.77 1.63
N PRO A 224 9.66 -0.32 2.62
CA PRO A 224 11.00 0.17 2.39
C PRO A 224 11.84 -0.86 1.63
N GLY A 225 12.73 -0.36 0.78
CA GLY A 225 13.58 -1.21 -0.04
C GLY A 225 13.88 -0.61 -1.40
N ARG A 226 14.65 -1.37 -2.18
CA ARG A 226 15.11 -0.96 -3.52
C ARG A 226 14.22 -1.59 -4.58
N TYR A 227 13.56 -0.76 -5.36
CA TYR A 227 12.64 -1.17 -6.41
C TYR A 227 13.11 -0.68 -7.77
N ARG A 228 12.78 -1.46 -8.80
CA ARG A 228 12.87 -1.01 -10.19
C ARG A 228 11.46 -0.70 -10.68
N VAL A 229 11.21 0.55 -11.05
CA VAL A 229 9.96 0.96 -11.71
C VAL A 229 10.24 1.07 -13.20
N PHE A 230 9.43 0.43 -14.03
CA PHE A 230 9.69 0.38 -15.47
C PHE A 230 8.42 0.24 -16.29
N MET A 231 8.51 0.60 -17.57
CA MET A 231 7.47 0.34 -18.55
C MET A 231 7.94 -0.76 -19.49
N ASP A 232 7.09 -1.75 -19.74
CA ASP A 232 7.36 -2.80 -20.71
C ASP A 232 6.83 -2.36 -22.08
N PRO A 233 7.70 -2.19 -23.09
CA PRO A 233 7.30 -1.74 -24.42
C PRO A 233 6.23 -2.61 -25.09
N ARG A 234 6.08 -3.88 -24.66
CA ARG A 234 5.07 -4.80 -25.18
C ARG A 234 3.63 -4.39 -24.84
N PHE A 235 3.45 -3.55 -23.83
CA PHE A 235 2.14 -2.98 -23.48
C PHE A 235 1.88 -1.63 -24.15
N LEU A 236 2.84 -1.12 -24.94
CA LEU A 236 2.65 0.06 -25.77
C LEU A 236 2.24 -0.36 -27.19
N PRO A 237 1.37 0.39 -27.88
CA PRO A 237 1.14 0.20 -29.30
C PRO A 237 2.45 0.31 -30.10
N ASP A 238 2.61 -0.46 -31.18
CA ASP A 238 3.80 -0.46 -32.06
C ASP A 238 4.18 0.92 -32.64
N THR A 239 3.27 1.88 -32.58
CA THR A 239 3.45 3.26 -33.03
C THR A 239 4.08 4.16 -31.97
N LEU A 240 4.20 3.69 -30.72
CA LEU A 240 4.72 4.42 -29.57
C LEU A 240 5.94 3.71 -28.99
N GLU A 241 6.81 4.48 -28.34
CA GLU A 241 7.95 3.97 -27.59
C GLU A 241 8.24 4.88 -26.40
N VAL A 242 8.87 4.31 -25.36
CA VAL A 242 9.34 5.12 -24.23
C VAL A 242 10.50 6.00 -24.73
N SER A 243 10.40 7.30 -24.50
CA SER A 243 11.50 8.24 -24.70
C SER A 243 12.39 8.26 -23.46
N GLY A 244 13.70 8.21 -23.66
CA GLY A 244 14.67 8.21 -22.56
C GLY A 244 14.72 6.88 -21.79
N ALA A 245 14.69 6.96 -20.46
CA ALA A 245 14.85 5.81 -19.57
C ALA A 245 13.54 5.02 -19.41
N ALA A 246 13.52 3.79 -19.91
CA ALA A 246 12.40 2.86 -19.70
C ALA A 246 12.32 2.29 -18.29
N SER A 247 13.32 2.53 -17.44
CA SER A 247 13.33 2.08 -16.05
C SER A 247 14.09 3.02 -15.14
N HIS A 248 13.56 3.21 -13.94
CA HIS A 248 14.15 3.97 -12.85
C HIS A 248 14.39 3.04 -11.65
N GLN A 249 15.54 3.19 -11.00
CA GLN A 249 15.76 2.62 -9.67
C GLN A 249 15.21 3.59 -8.63
N VAL A 250 14.44 3.06 -7.70
CA VAL A 250 13.74 3.81 -6.68
C VAL A 250 14.08 3.18 -5.35
N GLU A 251 14.72 3.96 -4.48
CA GLU A 251 14.98 3.58 -3.11
C GLU A 251 13.86 4.19 -2.26
N VAL A 252 13.10 3.31 -1.62
CA VAL A 252 12.01 3.69 -0.74
C VAL A 252 12.59 3.65 0.66
N GLU A 253 12.95 4.82 1.17
CA GLU A 253 13.35 5.05 2.55
C GLU A 253 12.26 5.93 3.21
N ASP A 254 11.91 5.58 4.44
CA ASP A 254 11.04 6.28 5.40
C ASP A 254 10.22 7.48 4.89
N MET A 255 8.87 7.31 4.78
CA MET A 255 7.76 8.29 4.64
C MET A 255 7.97 9.69 4.01
N ILE A 256 9.06 9.94 3.27
CA ILE A 256 9.44 11.24 2.75
C ILE A 256 9.68 11.08 1.26
N LYS A 257 8.62 11.42 0.50
CA LYS A 257 8.62 11.74 -0.93
C LYS A 257 9.55 10.87 -1.76
N VAL A 258 9.12 9.64 -2.04
CA VAL A 258 9.63 8.91 -3.21
C VAL A 258 9.56 9.88 -4.39
N PRO A 259 10.69 10.18 -5.06
CA PRO A 259 10.71 11.13 -6.15
C PRO A 259 9.68 10.75 -7.21
N LEU A 260 9.05 11.75 -7.81
CA LEU A 260 8.15 11.53 -8.94
C LEU A 260 8.89 10.80 -10.04
N GLN A 261 8.33 9.67 -10.45
CA GLN A 261 8.86 8.87 -11.53
C GLN A 261 8.25 9.35 -12.86
N TYR A 262 9.08 9.79 -13.80
CA TYR A 262 8.62 10.36 -15.06
C TYR A 262 8.87 9.40 -16.21
N PHE A 263 7.85 9.13 -17.01
CA PHE A 263 7.99 8.35 -18.25
C PHE A 263 7.42 9.13 -19.43
N GLY A 264 8.32 9.55 -20.32
CA GLY A 264 7.93 10.13 -21.60
C GLY A 264 7.60 9.03 -22.61
N ILE A 265 6.54 9.22 -23.39
CA ILE A 265 6.17 8.34 -24.50
C ILE A 265 6.14 9.17 -25.79
N ALA A 266 6.92 8.74 -26.77
CA ALA A 266 7.01 9.38 -28.07
C ALA A 266 6.50 8.47 -29.17
N LYS A 267 6.11 9.06 -30.30
CA LYS A 267 5.84 8.29 -31.52
C LYS A 267 7.12 7.63 -32.02
N ARG A 268 7.05 6.34 -32.32
CA ARG A 268 8.16 5.56 -32.87
C ARG A 268 8.45 6.01 -34.31
N VAL A 269 9.68 6.47 -34.55
CA VAL A 269 10.14 6.87 -35.88
C VAL A 269 10.67 5.64 -36.61
N ARG A 270 9.93 5.11 -37.59
CA ARG A 270 10.45 4.02 -38.43
C ARG A 270 11.51 4.58 -39.39
N PRO A 271 12.71 3.99 -39.48
CA PRO A 271 13.72 4.46 -40.43
C PRO A 271 13.21 4.25 -41.86
N VAL A 272 13.23 5.32 -42.66
CA VAL A 272 12.92 5.24 -44.09
C VAL A 272 14.05 4.46 -44.76
N ARG A 273 13.83 3.19 -45.12
CA ARG A 273 14.73 2.49 -46.04
C ARG A 273 14.62 3.16 -47.41
N ARG A 274 15.54 4.06 -47.71
CA ARG A 274 15.69 4.59 -49.06
C ARG A 274 16.24 3.46 -49.93
N VAL A 275 15.37 2.76 -50.64
CA VAL A 275 15.79 1.80 -51.67
C VAL A 275 16.43 2.61 -52.79
N VAL A 276 17.75 2.69 -52.78
CA VAL A 276 18.51 3.21 -53.92
C VAL A 276 18.54 2.08 -54.93
N PHE A 277 17.70 2.18 -55.95
CA PHE A 277 17.84 1.30 -57.11
C PHE A 277 19.20 1.60 -57.76
N PRO A 278 20.06 0.59 -57.99
CA PRO A 278 21.25 0.81 -58.79
C PRO A 278 20.85 1.33 -60.18
N PRO A 279 21.65 2.20 -60.83
CA PRO A 279 21.37 2.60 -62.19
C PRO A 279 21.25 1.34 -63.03
N SER A 280 20.06 1.14 -63.61
CA SER A 280 19.79 0.07 -64.55
C SER A 280 20.90 0.09 -65.61
N GLN A 281 21.68 -0.99 -65.68
CA GLN A 281 22.66 -1.15 -66.75
C GLN A 281 21.92 -0.97 -68.08
N SER A 282 22.40 -0.01 -68.85
CA SER A 282 21.94 0.31 -70.19
C SER A 282 22.03 -0.95 -71.06
N ALA A 283 20.92 -1.68 -71.17
CA ALA A 283 20.73 -2.66 -72.21
C ALA A 283 20.32 -1.88 -73.46
N ALA A 284 21.17 -1.92 -74.49
CA ALA A 284 20.95 -1.26 -75.76
C ALA A 284 19.58 -1.65 -76.36
N THR A 285 18.70 -0.67 -76.51
CA THR A 285 17.49 -0.79 -77.33
C THR A 285 17.85 -0.74 -78.82
N PRO A 286 17.37 -1.67 -79.67
CA PRO A 286 17.42 -1.48 -81.10
C PRO A 286 16.40 -0.42 -81.54
N ALA A 287 16.77 0.35 -82.56
CA ALA A 287 16.00 1.47 -83.08
C ALA A 287 14.61 1.03 -83.59
N VAL A 288 13.56 1.70 -83.08
CA VAL A 288 12.20 1.64 -83.62
C VAL A 288 11.68 3.06 -83.82
N THR A 289 11.17 3.29 -85.03
CA THR A 289 10.61 4.52 -85.62
C THR A 289 9.49 5.16 -84.78
N PRO A 290 9.25 6.49 -84.90
CA PRO A 290 8.34 7.20 -84.01
C PRO A 290 6.87 6.97 -84.37
N ARG A 291 6.04 6.71 -83.35
CA ARG A 291 4.56 6.68 -83.41
C ARG A 291 4.00 7.90 -82.64
N PRO A 292 2.85 8.49 -83.04
CA PRO A 292 2.44 9.82 -82.57
C PRO A 292 2.05 9.85 -81.09
N ALA A 293 2.28 11.01 -80.47
CA ALA A 293 2.02 11.29 -79.06
C ALA A 293 0.53 11.17 -78.68
N ALA A 294 0.26 10.44 -77.59
CA ALA A 294 -1.00 10.47 -76.87
C ALA A 294 -0.92 11.50 -75.71
N PRO A 295 -2.03 12.16 -75.34
CA PRO A 295 -2.00 13.41 -74.58
C PRO A 295 -1.65 13.21 -73.11
N SER A 296 -0.89 14.15 -72.56
CA SER A 296 -0.49 14.23 -71.15
C SER A 296 -1.71 14.52 -70.26
N ARG A 297 -1.83 13.73 -69.20
CA ARG A 297 -2.81 13.91 -68.11
C ARG A 297 -2.53 15.24 -67.39
N PRO A 298 -3.56 16.04 -67.01
CA PRO A 298 -3.32 17.36 -66.44
C PRO A 298 -2.69 17.26 -65.04
N PRO A 299 -1.84 18.21 -64.65
CA PRO A 299 -1.27 18.26 -63.31
C PRO A 299 -2.37 18.50 -62.27
N ALA A 300 -2.22 17.86 -61.11
CA ALA A 300 -3.08 18.08 -59.96
C ALA A 300 -3.08 19.57 -59.59
N ARG A 301 -4.29 20.15 -59.43
CA ARG A 301 -4.48 21.53 -59.00
C ARG A 301 -3.73 21.77 -57.67
N PRO A 302 -2.93 22.84 -57.55
CA PRO A 302 -2.47 23.33 -56.26
C PRO A 302 -3.67 23.64 -55.37
N GLN A 303 -3.67 23.17 -54.13
CA GLN A 303 -4.66 23.59 -53.13
C GLN A 303 -4.54 25.12 -52.99
N ALA A 304 -5.63 25.82 -53.29
CA ALA A 304 -5.67 27.27 -53.28
C ALA A 304 -5.31 27.79 -51.87
N ARG A 305 -4.46 28.82 -51.82
CA ARG A 305 -4.20 29.55 -50.58
C ARG A 305 -5.52 30.11 -50.03
N PRO A 306 -5.73 30.10 -48.70
CA PRO A 306 -6.93 30.65 -48.09
C PRO A 306 -7.22 32.07 -48.59
N THR A 307 -8.44 32.34 -49.05
CA THR A 307 -8.78 33.71 -49.42
C THR A 307 -9.10 34.53 -48.16
N PRO A 308 -8.61 35.78 -48.03
CA PRO A 308 -8.95 36.64 -46.88
C PRO A 308 -10.46 36.83 -46.67
N ALA A 309 -11.26 36.69 -47.74
CA ALA A 309 -12.71 36.75 -47.69
C ALA A 309 -13.34 35.57 -46.93
N GLU A 310 -12.81 34.35 -47.09
CA GLU A 310 -13.29 33.15 -46.37
C GLU A 310 -12.97 33.22 -44.88
N ILE A 311 -11.77 33.68 -44.53
CA ILE A 311 -11.35 33.91 -43.13
C ILE A 311 -12.29 34.92 -42.46
N LYS A 312 -12.58 36.04 -43.13
CA LYS A 312 -13.53 37.05 -42.61
C LYS A 312 -14.93 36.47 -42.44
N ARG A 313 -15.44 35.73 -43.43
CA ARG A 313 -16.78 35.12 -43.38
C ARG A 313 -16.92 34.14 -42.22
N LEU A 314 -15.93 33.27 -42.00
CA LEU A 314 -15.93 32.32 -40.88
C LEU A 314 -15.82 33.03 -39.53
N ARG A 315 -15.03 34.10 -39.45
CA ARG A 315 -14.95 34.93 -38.24
C ARG A 315 -16.31 35.54 -37.90
N ASP A 316 -16.93 36.24 -38.85
CA ASP A 316 -18.22 36.91 -38.66
C ASP A 316 -19.32 35.90 -38.28
N LEU A 317 -19.33 34.71 -38.91
CA LEU A 317 -20.24 33.62 -38.57
C LEU A 317 -20.04 33.11 -37.14
N GLY A 318 -18.79 32.89 -36.72
CA GLY A 318 -18.47 32.40 -35.38
C GLY A 318 -18.88 33.38 -34.29
N ILE A 319 -18.67 34.69 -34.51
CA ILE A 319 -19.13 35.74 -33.57
C ILE A 319 -20.65 35.73 -33.48
N LYS A 320 -21.36 35.67 -34.61
CA LYS A 320 -22.82 35.66 -34.65
C LYS A 320 -23.41 34.43 -33.95
N GLN A 321 -22.85 33.24 -34.17
CA GLN A 321 -23.30 32.02 -33.49
C GLN A 321 -23.04 32.09 -31.98
N TYR A 322 -21.89 32.64 -31.57
CA TYR A 322 -21.56 32.81 -30.17
C TYR A 322 -22.53 33.79 -29.46
N SER A 323 -22.85 34.93 -30.09
CA SER A 323 -23.79 35.90 -29.53
C SER A 323 -25.24 35.40 -29.53
N ALA A 324 -25.62 34.53 -30.48
CA ALA A 324 -26.92 33.86 -30.51
C ALA A 324 -27.05 32.71 -29.49
N GLY A 325 -26.00 32.39 -28.73
CA GLY A 325 -25.99 31.29 -27.75
C GLY A 325 -25.81 29.90 -28.36
N GLU A 326 -25.53 29.80 -29.66
CA GLU A 326 -25.31 28.55 -30.39
C GLU A 326 -23.86 28.04 -30.21
N TYR A 327 -23.44 27.85 -28.95
CA TYR A 327 -22.04 27.61 -28.61
C TYR A 327 -21.43 26.36 -29.26
N GLN A 328 -22.21 25.30 -29.50
CA GLN A 328 -21.75 24.11 -30.23
C GLN A 328 -21.46 24.39 -31.71
N GLN A 329 -22.23 25.28 -32.35
CA GLN A 329 -22.00 25.67 -33.74
C GLN A 329 -20.79 26.61 -33.83
N ALA A 330 -20.72 27.60 -32.93
CA ALA A 330 -19.58 28.52 -32.84
C ALA A 330 -18.26 27.75 -32.65
N LEU A 331 -18.24 26.71 -31.80
CA LEU A 331 -17.07 25.85 -31.58
C LEU A 331 -16.54 25.24 -32.88
N ARG A 332 -17.44 24.69 -33.71
CA ARG A 332 -17.07 24.09 -35.01
C ARG A 332 -16.55 25.14 -35.99
N THR A 333 -17.18 26.31 -36.04
CA THR A 333 -16.76 27.42 -36.90
C THR A 333 -15.36 27.92 -36.52
N TRP A 334 -15.04 28.00 -35.23
CA TRP A 334 -13.69 28.36 -34.77
C TRP A 334 -12.63 27.31 -35.11
N GLN A 335 -12.97 26.02 -34.99
CA GLN A 335 -12.09 24.93 -35.41
C GLN A 335 -11.83 24.93 -36.92
N GLN A 336 -12.86 25.24 -37.72
CA GLN A 336 -12.73 25.37 -39.17
C GLN A 336 -11.85 26.57 -39.54
N LEU A 337 -12.03 27.72 -38.87
CA LEU A 337 -11.19 28.90 -39.08
C LEU A 337 -9.71 28.61 -38.76
N LEU A 338 -9.43 27.89 -37.67
CA LEU A 338 -8.05 27.53 -37.28
C LEU A 338 -7.42 26.43 -38.14
N ARG A 339 -8.20 25.66 -38.89
CA ARG A 339 -7.65 24.76 -39.92
C ARG A 339 -7.13 25.52 -41.13
N ILE A 340 -7.73 26.67 -41.43
CA ILE A 340 -7.44 27.50 -42.60
C ILE A 340 -6.40 28.57 -42.24
N ASP A 341 -6.50 29.18 -41.06
CA ASP A 341 -5.56 30.15 -40.49
C ASP A 341 -5.17 29.74 -39.05
N PRO A 342 -4.20 28.81 -38.90
CA PRO A 342 -3.73 28.36 -37.59
C PRO A 342 -3.10 29.47 -36.74
N GLY A 343 -2.70 30.58 -37.35
CA GLY A 343 -2.13 31.76 -36.70
C GLY A 343 -3.16 32.71 -36.10
N ASN A 344 -4.46 32.50 -36.37
CA ASN A 344 -5.51 33.42 -35.98
C ASN A 344 -5.70 33.53 -34.45
N ALA A 345 -5.08 34.54 -33.82
CA ALA A 345 -5.13 34.73 -32.38
C ALA A 345 -6.54 34.98 -31.84
N GLU A 346 -7.40 35.63 -32.63
CA GLU A 346 -8.79 35.90 -32.28
C GLU A 346 -9.61 34.59 -32.23
N ALA A 347 -9.48 33.74 -33.24
CA ALA A 347 -10.15 32.44 -33.28
C ALA A 347 -9.72 31.52 -32.11
N LYS A 348 -8.44 31.52 -31.72
CA LYS A 348 -7.95 30.77 -30.54
C LYS A 348 -8.60 31.24 -29.24
N ARG A 349 -8.67 32.57 -29.03
CA ARG A 349 -9.32 33.16 -27.84
C ARG A 349 -10.82 32.85 -27.82
N ASN A 350 -11.51 33.03 -28.95
CA ASN A 350 -12.94 32.76 -29.05
C ASN A 350 -13.25 31.26 -28.87
N LEU A 351 -12.41 30.36 -29.37
CA LEU A 351 -12.54 28.91 -29.15
C LEU A 351 -12.43 28.57 -27.65
N ALA A 352 -11.44 29.11 -26.95
CA ALA A 352 -11.26 28.90 -25.52
C ALA A 352 -12.47 29.41 -24.71
N ARG A 353 -12.95 30.61 -25.01
CA ARG A 353 -14.15 31.19 -24.38
C ARG A 353 -15.40 30.36 -24.63
N THR A 354 -15.55 29.84 -25.85
CA THR A 354 -16.67 28.96 -26.23
C THR A 354 -16.63 27.64 -25.46
N ARG A 355 -15.44 27.03 -25.29
CA ARG A 355 -15.28 25.80 -24.48
C ARG A 355 -15.63 26.02 -23.01
N GLN A 356 -15.16 27.12 -22.40
CA GLN A 356 -15.52 27.46 -21.02
C GLN A 356 -17.03 27.64 -20.86
N LYS A 357 -17.70 28.29 -21.83
CA LYS A 357 -19.14 28.50 -21.76
C LYS A 357 -19.92 27.17 -21.87
N LEU A 358 -19.46 26.25 -22.71
CA LEU A 358 -20.04 24.90 -22.82
C LEU A 358 -19.86 24.07 -21.54
N ASP A 359 -18.70 24.16 -20.89
CA ASP A 359 -18.44 23.51 -19.60
C ASP A 359 -19.29 24.11 -18.46
N ALA A 360 -19.47 25.42 -18.44
CA ALA A 360 -20.37 26.06 -17.47
C ALA A 360 -21.83 25.59 -17.64
N ILE A 361 -22.32 25.48 -18.88
CA ILE A 361 -23.67 25.00 -19.18
C ILE A 361 -23.85 23.52 -18.81
N SER A 362 -22.83 22.67 -19.02
CA SER A 362 -22.92 21.25 -18.65
C SER A 362 -22.96 21.06 -17.13
N LYS A 363 -22.27 21.91 -16.36
CA LYS A 363 -22.29 21.91 -14.90
C LYS A 363 -23.60 22.41 -14.31
N THR A 364 -24.30 23.36 -14.92
CA THR A 364 -25.61 23.84 -14.46
C THR A 364 -26.77 22.88 -14.80
N ARG A 365 -26.56 21.95 -15.73
CA ARG A 365 -27.56 20.92 -16.11
C ARG A 365 -27.44 19.61 -15.35
N ARG A 366 -26.39 19.43 -14.54
CA ARG A 366 -26.25 18.36 -13.56
C ARG A 366 -26.72 18.88 -12.20
#